data_AF-A0A543B056-F1
#
_entry.id   AF-A0A543B056-F1
#
_cell.length_a   1.000
_cell.length_b   1.000
_cell.length_c   1.000
_cell.angle_alpha   90.00
_cell.angle_beta   90.00
_cell.angle_gamma   90.00
#
_symmetry.space_group_name_H-M   'P 1'
#
loop_
_entity.id
_entity.type
_entity.pdbx_description
1 polymer ?
#
loop_
_entity_poly.entity_id
_entity_poly.type
_entity_poly.pdbx_seq_one_letter_code
_entity_poly.pdbx_strand_id
1 'polypeptide(L)'
;MATIPWLADVLRAEGVQVIEHGDWRNRMRPGAFEPIGVLWHHTAASTSSPSNPHPGLNVVINGRPDLPGPLAQALVDYNGVFHVISAGRCNHAGASRGSGPIPSGDGNTMLVGWEIDYNGVSQEMSAAQYTASVKATAAVLRKLGRDASFVRGHKETSTSGKIDPAFIDLDRMRADVAAHLSGGGSVSGPAFRYGDGQHVAAVNTSGTLTNLSWAPGTGLIRPDWGGATVESRPVGYSQGGLQHVFARSSDNTLRHWYQSGDNPPGLDDWDTAGRVASNPTGFAYGNQQHVFFRNTDGRLEHRFYDVGASNLDGGVWPGGEFVGNPHAFVHRDQQHIFGRTESGGLIHWYWWPGIEPSVDDWGVTSGIDSDVTGFSYAGNQHHVFFRNTSGQLQHRFYDDRSGTLNGGVWRGGEFVGNPHAFVHRDQQHIFGRRDNGDLAHWFWWPGIDHDTDDWGALGVVAGDPVGLSTPGQHHVFYRTAEGTLGHRFHDDANSRVVTDDWGGSLAE
;
A
#
# COMPACT_ATOMS: atom_id res chain seq x y z
N MET A 1 -29.28 7.18 22.40
CA MET A 1 -27.85 6.86 22.57
C MET A 1 -27.32 6.58 21.19
N ALA A 2 -26.22 7.22 20.79
CA ALA A 2 -25.61 6.91 19.50
C ALA A 2 -25.09 5.46 19.51
N THR A 3 -25.20 4.81 18.37
CA THR A 3 -24.75 3.44 18.12
C THR A 3 -23.99 3.41 16.80
N ILE A 4 -23.22 2.35 16.59
CA ILE A 4 -22.43 2.08 15.39
C ILE A 4 -22.94 0.82 14.67
N PRO A 5 -24.21 0.80 14.21
CA PRO A 5 -24.76 -0.39 13.55
C PRO A 5 -24.01 -0.74 12.26
N TRP A 6 -23.25 0.20 11.71
CA TRP A 6 -22.37 0.06 10.55
C TRP A 6 -21.10 -0.75 10.82
N LEU A 7 -20.79 -1.09 12.07
CA LEU A 7 -19.50 -1.68 12.45
C LEU A 7 -19.18 -2.96 11.67
N ALA A 8 -20.08 -3.94 11.65
CA ALA A 8 -19.83 -5.20 10.95
C ALA A 8 -19.60 -4.99 9.44
N ASP A 9 -20.34 -4.05 8.84
CA ASP A 9 -20.28 -3.79 7.40
C ASP A 9 -18.97 -3.11 7.01
N VAL A 10 -18.50 -2.11 7.77
CA VAL A 10 -17.20 -1.47 7.48
C VAL A 10 -16.03 -2.41 7.71
N LEU A 11 -16.12 -3.30 8.70
CA LEU A 11 -15.08 -4.31 8.94
C LEU A 11 -15.02 -5.31 7.77
N ARG A 12 -16.17 -5.82 7.31
CA ARG A 12 -16.22 -6.72 6.15
C ARG A 12 -15.74 -6.03 4.87
N ALA A 13 -16.11 -4.77 4.65
CA ALA A 13 -15.66 -3.99 3.51
C ALA A 13 -14.12 -3.84 3.48
N GLU A 14 -13.47 -3.82 4.64
CA GLU A 14 -12.00 -3.80 4.76
C GLU A 14 -11.37 -5.21 4.70
N GLY A 15 -12.13 -6.25 4.33
CA GLY A 15 -11.65 -7.62 4.18
C GLY A 15 -11.39 -8.33 5.51
N VAL A 16 -11.99 -7.87 6.61
CA VAL A 16 -11.95 -8.54 7.91
C VAL A 16 -13.06 -9.60 7.97
N GLN A 17 -12.72 -10.81 8.42
CA GLN A 17 -13.72 -11.85 8.67
C GLN A 17 -14.53 -11.49 9.91
N VAL A 18 -15.86 -11.47 9.81
CA VAL A 18 -16.74 -11.00 10.89
C VAL A 18 -17.82 -12.03 11.22
N ILE A 19 -17.90 -12.38 12.50
CA ILE A 19 -18.98 -13.18 13.09
C ILE A 19 -19.80 -12.28 14.01
N GLU A 20 -21.10 -12.14 13.73
CA GLU A 20 -22.04 -11.36 14.55
C GLU A 20 -22.66 -12.23 15.65
N HIS A 21 -22.65 -11.76 16.91
CA HIS A 21 -23.15 -12.54 18.04
C HIS A 21 -24.50 -12.06 18.57
N GLY A 22 -25.55 -12.86 18.34
CA GLY A 22 -26.91 -12.58 18.84
C GLY A 22 -27.39 -11.18 18.46
N ASP A 23 -28.08 -10.50 19.38
CA ASP A 23 -28.60 -9.14 19.15
C ASP A 23 -27.54 -8.04 19.39
N TRP A 24 -26.36 -8.19 18.78
CA TRP A 24 -25.24 -7.28 18.98
C TRP A 24 -25.58 -5.82 18.64
N ARG A 25 -26.51 -5.58 17.70
CA ARG A 25 -26.96 -4.24 17.29
C ARG A 25 -27.66 -3.50 18.43
N ASN A 26 -28.31 -4.23 19.35
CA ASN A 26 -29.00 -3.66 20.50
C ASN A 26 -28.32 -3.99 21.84
N ARG A 27 -27.23 -4.76 21.85
CA ARG A 27 -26.45 -5.04 23.06
C ARG A 27 -25.55 -3.84 23.37
N MET A 28 -25.76 -3.19 24.52
CA MET A 28 -24.95 -2.05 24.97
C MET A 28 -25.14 -1.77 26.47
N ARG A 29 -24.26 -0.95 27.04
CA ARG A 29 -24.38 -0.40 28.41
C ARG A 29 -25.11 0.94 28.43
N PRO A 30 -25.76 1.31 29.54
CA PRO A 30 -26.28 2.67 29.71
C PRO A 30 -25.15 3.72 29.68
N GLY A 31 -25.40 4.84 29.01
CA GLY A 31 -24.51 6.01 28.98
C GLY A 31 -24.29 6.57 27.57
N ALA A 32 -23.58 7.70 27.49
CA ALA A 32 -23.21 8.27 26.20
C ALA A 32 -22.19 7.37 25.46
N PHE A 33 -22.22 7.41 24.13
CA PHE A 33 -21.26 6.72 23.29
C PHE A 33 -21.05 7.53 22.02
N GLU A 34 -19.95 8.25 21.97
CA GLU A 34 -19.60 9.17 20.89
C GLU A 34 -18.14 8.87 20.50
N PRO A 35 -17.89 7.75 19.79
CA PRO A 35 -16.55 7.29 19.54
C PRO A 35 -15.79 8.25 18.62
N ILE A 36 -14.56 8.60 19.02
CA ILE A 36 -13.62 9.43 18.27
C ILE A 36 -12.35 8.66 17.89
N GLY A 37 -12.21 7.40 18.33
CA GLY A 37 -11.00 6.61 18.14
C GLY A 37 -11.21 5.14 18.48
N VAL A 38 -10.11 4.39 18.47
CA VAL A 38 -10.09 2.95 18.68
C VAL A 38 -9.11 2.59 19.79
N LEU A 39 -9.46 1.61 20.62
CA LEU A 39 -8.63 1.13 21.73
C LEU A 39 -8.39 -0.37 21.63
N TRP A 40 -7.11 -0.76 21.63
CA TRP A 40 -6.69 -2.16 21.62
C TRP A 40 -6.43 -2.64 23.05
N HIS A 41 -7.15 -3.69 23.42
CA HIS A 41 -6.97 -4.46 24.64
C HIS A 41 -6.52 -5.88 24.31
N HIS A 42 -6.03 -6.59 25.32
CA HIS A 42 -5.98 -8.04 25.29
C HIS A 42 -6.93 -8.61 26.33
N THR A 43 -7.35 -9.86 26.13
CA THR A 43 -8.18 -10.57 27.09
C THR A 43 -7.39 -11.19 28.25
N ALA A 44 -6.06 -11.30 28.12
CA ALA A 44 -5.18 -12.06 28.99
C ALA A 44 -5.53 -13.57 29.05
N ALA A 45 -6.26 -14.08 28.05
CA ALA A 45 -6.67 -15.48 28.03
C ALA A 45 -5.47 -16.40 27.79
N SER A 46 -5.20 -17.30 28.74
CA SER A 46 -4.01 -18.17 28.74
C SER A 46 -4.07 -19.36 27.78
N THR A 47 -5.19 -19.57 27.09
CA THR A 47 -5.45 -20.77 26.27
C THR A 47 -5.77 -20.46 24.80
N SER A 48 -5.54 -19.21 24.38
CA SER A 48 -5.75 -18.80 22.99
C SER A 48 -4.81 -19.56 22.06
N SER A 49 -5.35 -20.22 21.03
CA SER A 49 -4.59 -21.06 20.09
C SER A 49 -5.39 -21.31 18.81
N PRO A 50 -4.80 -21.84 17.72
CA PRO A 50 -5.56 -22.15 16.50
C PRO A 50 -6.79 -23.05 16.74
N SER A 51 -6.68 -24.03 17.65
CA SER A 51 -7.74 -24.98 17.98
C SER A 51 -8.69 -24.51 19.08
N ASN A 52 -8.36 -23.41 19.76
CA ASN A 52 -9.23 -22.71 20.71
C ASN A 52 -9.07 -21.20 20.50
N PRO A 53 -9.65 -20.65 19.43
CA PRO A 53 -9.26 -19.33 18.94
C PRO A 53 -9.86 -18.18 19.74
N HIS A 54 -11.00 -18.36 20.41
CA HIS A 54 -11.70 -17.28 21.11
C HIS A 54 -12.08 -17.60 22.58
N PRO A 55 -11.12 -18.00 23.44
CA PRO A 55 -11.41 -18.37 24.83
C PRO A 55 -12.04 -17.24 25.66
N GLY A 56 -11.77 -15.98 25.32
CA GLY A 56 -12.30 -14.81 26.03
C GLY A 56 -13.75 -14.47 25.66
N LEU A 57 -14.29 -15.03 24.57
CA LEU A 57 -15.53 -14.57 23.95
C LEU A 57 -16.73 -14.48 24.89
N ASN A 58 -16.96 -15.54 25.67
CA ASN A 58 -18.09 -15.56 26.59
C ASN A 58 -17.98 -14.46 27.68
N VAL A 59 -16.76 -14.20 28.15
CA VAL A 59 -16.48 -13.14 29.14
C VAL A 59 -16.65 -11.77 28.50
N VAL A 60 -16.22 -11.56 27.26
CA VAL A 60 -16.40 -10.26 26.59
C VAL A 60 -17.89 -9.98 26.31
N ILE A 61 -18.68 -10.98 25.95
CA ILE A 61 -20.13 -10.84 25.73
C ILE A 61 -20.86 -10.53 27.03
N ASN A 62 -20.67 -11.38 28.06
CA ASN A 62 -21.52 -11.36 29.26
C ASN A 62 -20.93 -10.54 30.41
N GLY A 63 -19.64 -10.27 30.36
CA GLY A 63 -18.88 -9.68 31.45
C GLY A 63 -18.47 -10.69 32.50
N ARG A 64 -18.11 -10.16 33.66
CA ARG A 64 -17.67 -10.90 34.86
C ARG A 64 -18.40 -10.35 36.09
N PRO A 65 -18.39 -11.06 37.24
CA PRO A 65 -19.21 -10.68 38.40
C PRO A 65 -19.01 -9.23 38.89
N ASP A 66 -17.81 -8.68 38.76
CA ASP A 66 -17.44 -7.31 39.14
C ASP A 66 -17.64 -6.28 38.02
N LEU A 67 -17.83 -6.72 36.76
CA LEU A 67 -17.98 -5.82 35.61
C LEU A 67 -18.91 -6.44 34.56
N PRO A 68 -20.16 -5.98 34.49
CA PRO A 68 -21.14 -6.59 33.59
C PRO A 68 -20.87 -6.20 32.13
N GLY A 69 -21.08 -7.15 31.22
CA GLY A 69 -20.83 -6.98 29.79
C GLY A 69 -21.84 -6.07 29.09
N PRO A 70 -21.61 -5.74 27.81
CA PRO A 70 -20.46 -6.16 27.00
C PRO A 70 -19.16 -5.43 27.38
N LEU A 71 -18.03 -6.13 27.27
CA LEU A 71 -16.69 -5.61 27.59
C LEU A 71 -15.90 -5.14 26.37
N ALA A 72 -16.47 -5.17 25.17
CA ALA A 72 -15.94 -4.52 23.98
C ALA A 72 -16.96 -4.59 22.84
N GLN A 73 -16.74 -3.79 21.80
CA GLN A 73 -17.55 -3.83 20.59
C GLN A 73 -17.22 -5.07 19.75
N ALA A 74 -15.95 -5.51 19.72
CA ALA A 74 -15.58 -6.80 19.14
C ALA A 74 -14.43 -7.49 19.89
N LEU A 75 -14.42 -8.82 19.81
CA LEU A 75 -13.28 -9.65 20.18
C LEU A 75 -12.57 -10.16 18.92
N VAL A 76 -11.23 -10.24 18.97
CA VAL A 76 -10.38 -10.74 17.88
C VAL A 76 -9.83 -12.11 18.26
N ASP A 77 -10.29 -13.16 17.60
CA ASP A 77 -9.85 -14.52 17.86
C ASP A 77 -8.41 -14.78 17.38
N TYR A 78 -7.81 -15.91 17.76
CA TYR A 78 -6.45 -16.28 17.38
C TYR A 78 -6.21 -16.26 15.86
N ASN A 79 -7.24 -16.51 15.05
CA ASN A 79 -7.16 -16.57 13.59
C ASN A 79 -7.46 -15.21 12.93
N GLY A 80 -7.63 -14.14 13.71
CA GLY A 80 -7.92 -12.80 13.21
C GLY A 80 -9.39 -12.57 12.84
N VAL A 81 -10.32 -13.45 13.26
CA VAL A 81 -11.75 -13.28 13.07
C VAL A 81 -12.31 -12.32 14.11
N PHE A 82 -13.06 -11.33 13.65
CA PHE A 82 -13.74 -10.36 14.51
C PHE A 82 -15.11 -10.88 14.91
N HIS A 83 -15.24 -11.23 16.18
CA HIS A 83 -16.53 -11.52 16.81
C HIS A 83 -17.16 -10.22 17.29
N VAL A 84 -18.14 -9.70 16.54
CA VAL A 84 -18.84 -8.44 16.84
C VAL A 84 -19.93 -8.68 17.88
N ILE A 85 -19.88 -7.90 18.97
CA ILE A 85 -20.60 -8.14 20.22
C ILE A 85 -21.57 -7.00 20.56
N SER A 86 -21.21 -5.76 20.24
CA SER A 86 -21.99 -4.58 20.62
C SER A 86 -21.87 -3.48 19.58
N ALA A 87 -23.00 -2.86 19.23
CA ALA A 87 -23.03 -1.64 18.44
C ALA A 87 -23.05 -0.37 19.31
N GLY A 88 -22.99 -0.48 20.63
CA GLY A 88 -23.07 0.67 21.53
C GLY A 88 -21.97 0.70 22.57
N ARG A 89 -22.20 1.51 23.61
CA ARG A 89 -21.30 1.65 24.76
C ARG A 89 -20.95 0.30 25.39
N CYS A 90 -19.67 0.07 25.67
CA CYS A 90 -19.16 -1.11 26.37
C CYS A 90 -18.40 -0.71 27.64
N ASN A 91 -18.23 -1.64 28.58
CA ASN A 91 -17.45 -1.42 29.80
C ASN A 91 -15.99 -1.89 29.61
N HIS A 92 -15.21 -1.21 28.76
CA HIS A 92 -13.89 -1.68 28.32
C HIS A 92 -12.73 -0.76 28.76
N ALA A 93 -12.82 0.54 28.44
CA ALA A 93 -11.77 1.52 28.66
C ALA A 93 -11.83 2.17 30.06
N GLY A 94 -13.04 2.41 30.58
CA GLY A 94 -13.24 3.13 31.85
C GLY A 94 -12.65 4.54 31.86
N ALA A 95 -12.27 5.03 33.04
CA ALA A 95 -11.62 6.33 33.21
C ALA A 95 -10.23 6.32 32.54
N SER A 96 -10.06 7.16 31.53
CA SER A 96 -8.85 7.25 30.70
C SER A 96 -8.09 8.54 30.98
N ARG A 97 -6.77 8.46 31.04
CA ARG A 97 -5.90 9.64 30.96
C ARG A 97 -5.79 10.09 29.50
N GLY A 98 -5.42 11.36 29.29
CA GLY A 98 -5.20 11.88 27.94
C GLY A 98 -4.03 11.19 27.25
N SER A 99 -4.16 10.92 25.94
CA SER A 99 -3.12 10.28 25.14
C SER A 99 -3.18 10.72 23.67
N GLY A 100 -2.21 11.55 23.24
CA GLY A 100 -2.29 12.30 21.99
C GLY A 100 -3.60 13.08 21.86
N PRO A 101 -4.40 12.91 20.79
CA PRO A 101 -5.64 13.65 20.62
C PRO A 101 -6.83 13.05 21.39
N ILE A 102 -6.66 11.90 22.08
CA ILE A 102 -7.69 11.35 22.97
C ILE A 102 -7.64 12.13 24.29
N PRO A 103 -8.70 12.86 24.69
CA PRO A 103 -8.70 13.62 25.93
C PRO A 103 -8.83 12.69 27.14
N SER A 104 -8.47 13.17 28.33
CA SER A 104 -8.79 12.48 29.57
C SER A 104 -10.30 12.49 29.82
N GLY A 105 -10.85 11.44 30.41
CA GLY A 105 -12.27 11.35 30.72
C GLY A 105 -12.78 9.93 30.65
N ASP A 106 -14.01 9.76 30.16
CA ASP A 106 -14.64 8.46 30.07
C ASP A 106 -14.35 7.77 28.72
N GLY A 107 -13.37 6.88 28.71
CA GLY A 107 -12.96 6.14 27.51
C GLY A 107 -14.06 5.26 26.93
N ASN A 108 -15.00 4.78 27.76
CA ASN A 108 -16.15 3.99 27.28
C ASN A 108 -17.10 4.82 26.41
N THR A 109 -17.08 6.15 26.57
CA THR A 109 -17.80 7.06 25.69
C THR A 109 -17.04 7.25 24.38
N MET A 110 -15.72 7.36 24.44
CA MET A 110 -14.89 7.94 23.38
C MET A 110 -14.27 6.93 22.41
N LEU A 111 -14.23 5.64 22.74
CA LEU A 111 -13.42 4.67 22.01
C LEU A 111 -14.24 3.43 21.60
N VAL A 112 -14.00 2.95 20.40
CA VAL A 112 -14.39 1.59 19.99
C VAL A 112 -13.31 0.62 20.48
N GLY A 113 -13.69 -0.42 21.21
CA GLY A 113 -12.77 -1.38 21.83
C GLY A 113 -12.63 -2.69 21.06
N TRP A 114 -11.38 -3.11 20.86
CA TRP A 114 -11.00 -4.47 20.47
C TRP A 114 -10.43 -5.22 21.66
N GLU A 115 -11.00 -6.38 21.96
CA GLU A 115 -10.44 -7.33 22.92
C GLU A 115 -9.75 -8.46 22.15
N ILE A 116 -8.43 -8.49 22.15
CA ILE A 116 -7.65 -9.43 21.33
C ILE A 116 -7.27 -10.65 22.18
N ASP A 117 -7.61 -11.86 21.71
CA ASP A 117 -7.44 -13.08 22.49
C ASP A 117 -5.99 -13.58 22.50
N TYR A 118 -5.20 -13.14 23.47
CA TYR A 118 -3.85 -13.66 23.79
C TYR A 118 -3.48 -13.32 25.24
N ASN A 119 -2.50 -14.05 25.79
CA ASN A 119 -2.20 -13.95 27.23
C ASN A 119 -1.34 -12.74 27.64
N GLY A 120 -0.56 -12.17 26.73
CA GLY A 120 0.27 -10.98 26.99
C GLY A 120 1.35 -11.17 28.06
N VAL A 121 1.76 -12.41 28.35
CA VAL A 121 2.83 -12.75 29.31
C VAL A 121 3.88 -13.66 28.68
N SER A 122 3.45 -14.77 28.08
CA SER A 122 4.30 -15.74 27.38
C SER A 122 3.86 -15.99 25.93
N GLN A 123 2.81 -15.29 25.51
CA GLN A 123 2.20 -15.38 24.20
C GLN A 123 2.05 -13.98 23.62
N GLU A 124 2.44 -13.84 22.36
CA GLU A 124 2.25 -12.65 21.55
C GLU A 124 0.95 -12.76 20.74
N MET A 125 0.51 -11.64 20.17
CA MET A 125 -0.55 -11.68 19.16
C MET A 125 -0.10 -12.55 17.98
N SER A 126 -1.02 -13.36 17.44
CA SER A 126 -0.75 -14.01 16.16
C SER A 126 -0.65 -12.96 15.04
N ALA A 127 0.05 -13.29 13.96
CA ALA A 127 0.12 -12.43 12.78
C ALA A 127 -1.28 -12.12 12.19
N ALA A 128 -2.21 -13.08 12.27
CA ALA A 128 -3.57 -12.92 11.79
C ALA A 128 -4.36 -11.94 12.67
N GLN A 129 -4.21 -12.02 14.00
CA GLN A 129 -4.77 -11.05 14.93
C GLN A 129 -4.29 -9.64 14.64
N TYR A 130 -2.97 -9.45 14.56
CA TYR A 130 -2.38 -8.14 14.32
C TYR A 130 -2.84 -7.55 12.98
N THR A 131 -2.77 -8.33 11.90
CA THR A 131 -3.18 -7.90 10.56
C THR A 131 -4.65 -7.51 10.51
N ALA A 132 -5.54 -8.34 11.06
CA ALA A 132 -6.97 -8.06 11.10
C ALA A 132 -7.27 -6.82 11.95
N SER A 133 -6.60 -6.67 13.09
CA SER A 133 -6.77 -5.50 13.96
C SER A 133 -6.30 -4.20 13.33
N VAL A 134 -5.21 -4.20 12.55
CA VAL A 134 -4.77 -3.01 11.78
C VAL A 134 -5.85 -2.60 10.76
N LYS A 135 -6.33 -3.55 9.93
CA LYS A 135 -7.39 -3.30 8.94
C LYS A 135 -8.67 -2.78 9.59
N ALA A 136 -9.15 -3.48 10.61
CA ALA A 136 -10.35 -3.12 11.35
C ALA A 136 -10.26 -1.70 11.95
N THR A 137 -9.11 -1.37 12.52
CA THR A 137 -8.85 -0.06 13.12
C THR A 137 -8.88 1.04 12.07
N ALA A 138 -8.21 0.84 10.95
CA ALA A 138 -8.24 1.80 9.85
C ALA A 138 -9.65 1.98 9.29
N ALA A 139 -10.43 0.90 9.11
CA ALA A 139 -11.81 0.98 8.66
C ALA A 139 -12.69 1.86 9.59
N VAL A 140 -12.56 1.66 10.90
CA VAL A 140 -13.29 2.45 11.90
C VAL A 140 -12.83 3.90 11.91
N LEU A 141 -11.52 4.17 11.93
CA LEU A 141 -11.00 5.53 11.94
C LEU A 141 -11.38 6.30 10.66
N ARG A 142 -11.38 5.64 9.50
CA ARG A 142 -11.89 6.20 8.24
C ARG A 142 -13.37 6.55 8.35
N LYS A 143 -14.18 5.66 8.91
CA LYS A 143 -15.62 5.91 9.15
C LYS A 143 -15.87 7.08 10.11
N LEU A 144 -14.97 7.28 11.08
CA LEU A 144 -15.03 8.37 12.06
C LEU A 144 -14.40 9.68 11.55
N GLY A 145 -13.75 9.70 10.38
CA GLY A 145 -13.04 10.86 9.85
C GLY A 145 -11.82 11.24 10.72
N ARG A 146 -11.00 10.26 11.07
CA ARG A 146 -9.84 10.40 11.96
C ARG A 146 -8.61 9.69 11.38
N ASP A 147 -7.43 10.20 11.72
CA ASP A 147 -6.14 9.60 11.35
C ASP A 147 -5.64 8.58 12.39
N ALA A 148 -4.51 7.93 12.13
CA ALA A 148 -3.94 6.90 13.01
C ALA A 148 -3.51 7.42 14.38
N SER A 149 -3.39 8.73 14.58
CA SER A 149 -3.14 9.29 15.91
C SER A 149 -4.34 9.11 16.85
N PHE A 150 -5.48 8.59 16.40
CA PHE A 150 -6.66 8.28 17.22
C PHE A 150 -6.81 6.79 17.59
N VAL A 151 -5.82 5.92 17.32
CA VAL A 151 -5.76 4.55 17.88
C VAL A 151 -4.76 4.45 19.04
N ARG A 152 -5.15 3.80 20.12
CA ARG A 152 -4.31 3.55 21.30
C ARG A 152 -4.30 2.10 21.71
N GLY A 153 -3.23 1.69 22.38
CA GLY A 153 -3.25 0.50 23.24
C GLY A 153 -3.67 0.88 24.66
N HIS A 154 -4.25 -0.07 25.39
CA HIS A 154 -4.71 0.14 26.78
C HIS A 154 -3.65 0.80 27.68
N LYS A 155 -2.37 0.43 27.53
CA LYS A 155 -1.26 1.00 28.34
C LYS A 155 -1.16 2.52 28.25
N GLU A 156 -1.62 3.12 27.15
CA GLU A 156 -1.44 4.54 26.85
C GLU A 156 -2.54 5.40 27.45
N THR A 157 -3.72 4.81 27.68
CA THR A 157 -4.91 5.48 28.18
C THR A 157 -5.33 5.04 29.58
N SER A 158 -4.91 3.86 30.04
CA SER A 158 -5.29 3.30 31.34
C SER A 158 -4.85 4.19 32.50
N THR A 159 -5.73 4.35 33.49
CA THR A 159 -5.40 4.91 34.82
C THR A 159 -5.36 3.82 35.91
N SER A 160 -5.55 2.56 35.52
CA SER A 160 -5.60 1.39 36.39
C SER A 160 -4.37 0.50 36.18
N GLY A 161 -3.87 -0.13 37.25
CA GLY A 161 -2.73 -1.06 37.22
C GLY A 161 -3.05 -2.47 36.70
N LYS A 162 -3.99 -2.61 35.77
CA LYS A 162 -4.29 -3.90 35.12
C LYS A 162 -3.13 -4.30 34.20
N ILE A 163 -3.02 -5.60 33.92
CA ILE A 163 -2.05 -6.10 32.94
C ILE A 163 -2.36 -5.49 31.57
N ASP A 164 -1.33 -4.93 30.94
CA ASP A 164 -1.42 -4.22 29.68
C ASP A 164 -1.02 -5.14 28.51
N PRO A 165 -1.54 -4.90 27.28
CA PRO A 165 -0.99 -5.43 26.04
C PRO A 165 0.54 -5.42 26.03
N ALA A 166 1.14 -6.59 26.16
CA ALA A 166 2.59 -6.80 26.06
C ALA A 166 2.92 -7.38 24.68
N PHE A 167 4.19 -7.27 24.28
CA PHE A 167 4.69 -7.74 22.98
C PHE A 167 4.08 -7.03 21.76
N ILE A 168 3.52 -5.83 21.98
CA ILE A 168 3.09 -4.93 20.92
C ILE A 168 3.80 -3.58 21.04
N ASP A 169 4.43 -3.17 19.95
CA ASP A 169 4.91 -1.80 19.78
C ASP A 169 3.74 -0.95 19.27
N LEU A 170 3.30 -0.01 20.11
CA LEU A 170 2.14 0.83 19.83
C LEU A 170 2.44 1.98 18.87
N ASP A 171 3.71 2.39 18.76
CA ASP A 171 4.14 3.33 17.72
C ASP A 171 4.17 2.61 16.36
N ARG A 172 4.68 1.37 16.33
CA ARG A 172 4.62 0.53 15.13
C ARG A 172 3.18 0.22 14.70
N MET A 173 2.31 -0.15 15.64
CA MET A 173 0.88 -0.35 15.39
C MET A 173 0.23 0.90 14.78
N ARG A 174 0.51 2.09 15.33
CA ARG A 174 0.02 3.36 14.75
C ARG A 174 0.57 3.60 13.35
N ALA A 175 1.85 3.31 13.10
CA ALA A 175 2.45 3.46 11.78
C ALA A 175 1.80 2.51 10.76
N ASP A 176 1.56 1.24 11.12
CA ASP A 176 0.91 0.27 10.25
C ASP A 176 -0.57 0.65 9.98
N VAL A 177 -1.28 1.20 10.98
CA VAL A 177 -2.63 1.77 10.81
C VAL A 177 -2.61 3.03 9.95
N ALA A 178 -1.61 3.91 10.09
CA ALA A 178 -1.45 5.11 9.26
C ALA A 178 -1.22 4.73 7.80
N ALA A 179 -0.34 3.75 7.56
CA ALA A 179 -0.10 3.20 6.22
C ALA A 179 -1.39 2.65 5.61
N HIS A 180 -2.21 1.93 6.38
CA HIS A 180 -3.50 1.41 5.91
C HIS A 180 -4.56 2.51 5.70
N LEU A 181 -4.60 3.52 6.57
CA LEU A 181 -5.53 4.66 6.50
C LEU A 181 -5.23 5.62 5.36
N SER A 182 -3.95 5.82 5.05
CA SER A 182 -3.49 6.67 3.96
C SER A 182 -3.95 6.21 2.58
N GLY A 183 -4.74 5.12 2.51
CA GLY A 183 -5.37 4.66 1.29
C GLY A 183 -4.29 4.20 0.33
N GLY A 184 -3.74 3.02 0.60
CA GLY A 184 -2.79 2.40 -0.32
C GLY A 184 -3.20 2.60 -1.78
N GLY A 185 -2.29 3.20 -2.54
CA GLY A 185 -2.00 2.60 -3.81
C GLY A 185 -1.41 1.24 -3.45
N SER A 186 -2.06 0.17 -3.88
CA SER A 186 -1.30 -1.05 -4.15
C SER A 186 -0.02 -0.62 -4.88
N VAL A 187 1.15 -1.10 -4.43
CA VAL A 187 2.43 -0.77 -5.08
C VAL A 187 2.23 -1.05 -6.55
N SER A 188 2.13 0.02 -7.33
CA SER A 188 1.78 -0.06 -8.71
C SER A 188 3.04 0.00 -9.51
N GLY A 189 3.09 -0.85 -10.52
CA GLY A 189 4.25 -0.98 -11.35
C GLY A 189 4.30 -2.36 -11.97
N PRO A 190 5.38 -2.66 -12.68
CA PRO A 190 5.60 -4.00 -13.20
C PRO A 190 5.63 -5.04 -12.08
N ALA A 191 6.05 -4.68 -10.86
CA ALA A 191 6.01 -5.55 -9.69
C ALA A 191 5.02 -5.04 -8.64
N PHE A 192 4.18 -5.93 -8.11
CA PHE A 192 3.13 -5.59 -7.13
C PHE A 192 2.81 -6.76 -6.20
N ARG A 193 2.02 -6.50 -5.16
CA ARG A 193 1.55 -7.53 -4.23
C ARG A 193 0.12 -7.95 -4.55
N TYR A 194 -0.16 -9.24 -4.34
CA TYR A 194 -1.52 -9.78 -4.29
C TYR A 194 -1.59 -10.92 -3.28
N GLY A 195 -2.46 -10.79 -2.27
CA GLY A 195 -2.46 -11.71 -1.13
C GLY A 195 -1.12 -11.71 -0.38
N ASP A 196 -0.58 -12.90 -0.13
CA ASP A 196 0.77 -13.12 0.39
C ASP A 196 1.84 -13.27 -0.71
N GLY A 197 1.43 -13.15 -1.98
CA GLY A 197 2.28 -13.29 -3.15
C GLY A 197 2.91 -12.00 -3.65
N GLN A 198 4.04 -12.18 -4.31
CA GLN A 198 4.77 -11.20 -5.13
C GLN A 198 4.42 -11.47 -6.59
N HIS A 199 4.14 -10.43 -7.36
CA HIS A 199 3.78 -10.53 -8.76
C HIS A 199 4.66 -9.62 -9.61
N VAL A 200 5.04 -10.09 -10.80
CA VAL A 200 5.74 -9.31 -11.83
C VAL A 200 5.03 -9.49 -13.17
N ALA A 201 4.34 -8.45 -13.61
CA ALA A 201 3.78 -8.34 -14.93
C ALA A 201 4.88 -7.98 -15.94
N ALA A 202 4.96 -8.74 -17.02
CA ALA A 202 5.92 -8.56 -18.10
C ALA A 202 5.33 -9.00 -19.44
N VAL A 203 6.06 -8.72 -20.52
CA VAL A 203 5.71 -9.18 -21.87
C VAL A 203 6.58 -10.39 -22.19
N ASN A 204 5.96 -11.48 -22.63
CA ASN A 204 6.70 -12.66 -23.06
C ASN A 204 7.21 -12.52 -24.51
N THR A 205 8.09 -13.42 -24.95
CA THR A 205 8.65 -13.38 -26.31
C THR A 205 7.62 -13.61 -27.43
N SER A 206 6.41 -14.09 -27.12
CA SER A 206 5.29 -14.15 -28.07
C SER A 206 4.50 -12.83 -28.14
N GLY A 207 4.87 -11.83 -27.36
CA GLY A 207 4.22 -10.52 -27.34
C GLY A 207 2.94 -10.48 -26.52
N THR A 208 2.69 -11.43 -25.61
CA THR A 208 1.52 -11.43 -24.72
C THR A 208 1.92 -11.17 -23.26
N LEU A 209 0.94 -10.82 -22.43
CA LEU A 209 1.16 -10.57 -21.01
C LEU A 209 1.48 -11.89 -20.28
N THR A 210 2.55 -11.88 -19.49
CA THR A 210 2.80 -12.87 -18.44
C THR A 210 2.82 -12.17 -17.09
N ASN A 211 2.19 -12.78 -16.06
CA ASN A 211 2.16 -12.23 -14.71
C ASN A 211 2.79 -13.24 -13.75
N LEU A 212 4.13 -13.27 -13.72
CA LEU A 212 4.91 -14.19 -12.90
C LEU A 212 4.59 -13.94 -11.43
N SER A 213 4.50 -14.99 -10.62
CA SER A 213 4.16 -14.86 -9.21
C SER A 213 4.91 -15.82 -8.33
N TRP A 214 5.24 -15.40 -7.12
CA TRP A 214 5.72 -16.28 -6.06
C TRP A 214 4.92 -16.05 -4.78
N ALA A 215 4.48 -17.14 -4.12
CA ALA A 215 3.96 -17.09 -2.76
C ALA A 215 4.44 -18.31 -1.95
N PRO A 216 4.50 -18.23 -0.61
CA PRO A 216 4.95 -19.36 0.22
C PRO A 216 4.18 -20.67 -0.03
N GLY A 217 2.87 -20.57 -0.29
CA GLY A 217 2.00 -21.73 -0.50
C GLY A 217 2.07 -22.34 -1.90
N THR A 218 2.48 -21.56 -2.91
CA THR A 218 2.41 -21.97 -4.33
C THR A 218 3.78 -22.07 -5.01
N GLY A 219 4.81 -21.47 -4.42
CA GLY A 219 6.10 -21.30 -5.09
C GLY A 219 6.00 -20.40 -6.32
N LEU A 220 6.95 -20.54 -7.24
CA LEU A 220 7.01 -19.73 -8.45
C LEU A 220 6.06 -20.26 -9.54
N ILE A 221 5.17 -19.41 -10.03
CA ILE A 221 4.23 -19.65 -11.14
C ILE A 221 4.50 -18.63 -12.25
N ARG A 222 4.32 -19.05 -13.50
CA ARG A 222 4.64 -18.28 -14.71
C ARG A 222 3.46 -18.31 -15.69
N PRO A 223 2.29 -17.81 -15.30
CA PRO A 223 1.11 -17.90 -16.14
C PRO A 223 1.27 -16.96 -17.34
N ASP A 224 0.92 -17.45 -18.53
CA ASP A 224 0.61 -16.60 -19.67
C ASP A 224 -0.85 -16.19 -19.56
N TRP A 225 -1.09 -14.88 -19.46
CA TRP A 225 -2.43 -14.32 -19.37
C TRP A 225 -3.04 -14.07 -20.75
N GLY A 226 -2.22 -14.04 -21.81
CA GLY A 226 -2.67 -14.03 -23.20
C GLY A 226 -3.68 -12.94 -23.54
N GLY A 227 -4.53 -13.22 -24.54
CA GLY A 227 -5.72 -12.44 -24.87
C GLY A 227 -5.50 -11.19 -25.73
N ALA A 228 -4.33 -10.55 -25.67
CA ALA A 228 -3.96 -9.44 -26.55
C ALA A 228 -2.44 -9.34 -26.74
N THR A 229 -2.02 -8.68 -27.82
CA THR A 229 -0.62 -8.27 -28.01
C THR A 229 -0.27 -7.12 -27.05
N VAL A 230 0.97 -7.05 -26.61
CA VAL A 230 1.46 -6.03 -25.66
C VAL A 230 2.74 -5.39 -26.20
N GLU A 231 2.75 -4.06 -26.26
CA GLU A 231 3.83 -3.21 -26.85
C GLU A 231 4.32 -2.15 -25.86
N SER A 232 4.07 -2.36 -24.56
CA SER A 232 4.47 -1.44 -23.50
C SER A 232 4.81 -2.22 -22.25
N ARG A 233 5.58 -1.60 -21.35
CA ARG A 233 5.75 -2.13 -19.99
C ARG A 233 4.40 -2.08 -19.26
N PRO A 234 3.94 -3.20 -18.68
CA PRO A 234 2.68 -3.24 -17.96
C PRO A 234 2.80 -2.57 -16.59
N VAL A 235 1.67 -2.07 -16.08
CA VAL A 235 1.50 -1.64 -14.69
C VAL A 235 0.45 -2.53 -14.04
N GLY A 236 0.77 -3.10 -12.88
CA GLY A 236 -0.15 -3.94 -12.12
C GLY A 236 -0.32 -3.45 -10.70
N TYR A 237 -1.50 -3.69 -10.13
CA TYR A 237 -1.83 -3.37 -8.75
C TYR A 237 -3.08 -4.16 -8.29
N SER A 238 -3.26 -4.35 -6.98
CA SER A 238 -4.42 -5.07 -6.43
C SER A 238 -5.49 -4.14 -5.85
N GLN A 239 -6.76 -4.44 -6.04
CA GLN A 239 -7.87 -3.76 -5.37
C GLN A 239 -9.04 -4.73 -5.15
N GLY A 240 -9.71 -4.67 -4.00
CA GLY A 240 -10.95 -5.41 -3.78
C GLY A 240 -10.84 -6.94 -3.90
N GLY A 241 -9.65 -7.51 -3.67
CA GLY A 241 -9.40 -8.94 -3.86
C GLY A 241 -9.16 -9.35 -5.32
N LEU A 242 -9.04 -8.39 -6.24
CA LEU A 242 -8.61 -8.60 -7.61
C LEU A 242 -7.18 -8.08 -7.83
N GLN A 243 -6.50 -8.70 -8.78
CA GLN A 243 -5.35 -8.16 -9.47
C GLN A 243 -5.85 -7.40 -10.70
N HIS A 244 -5.24 -6.26 -10.99
CA HIS A 244 -5.45 -5.47 -12.19
C HIS A 244 -4.11 -5.27 -12.86
N VAL A 245 -3.99 -5.57 -14.14
CA VAL A 245 -2.79 -5.33 -14.94
C VAL A 245 -3.19 -4.60 -16.21
N PHE A 246 -2.47 -3.52 -16.52
CA PHE A 246 -2.74 -2.67 -17.66
C PHE A 246 -1.52 -2.59 -18.56
N ALA A 247 -1.73 -2.66 -19.87
CA ALA A 247 -0.69 -2.44 -20.85
C ALA A 247 -1.27 -1.92 -22.17
N ARG A 248 -0.49 -1.20 -22.95
CA ARG A 248 -0.84 -0.80 -24.30
C ARG A 248 -0.61 -1.98 -25.27
N SER A 249 -1.60 -2.25 -26.13
CA SER A 249 -1.48 -3.17 -27.26
C SER A 249 -0.99 -2.47 -28.54
N SER A 250 -0.64 -3.26 -29.56
CA SER A 250 -0.08 -2.78 -30.83
C SER A 250 -1.01 -1.87 -31.64
N ASP A 251 -2.30 -1.89 -31.35
CA ASP A 251 -3.32 -0.99 -31.90
C ASP A 251 -3.48 0.31 -31.09
N ASN A 252 -2.56 0.62 -30.17
CA ASN A 252 -2.61 1.77 -29.26
C ASN A 252 -3.83 1.78 -28.32
N THR A 253 -4.36 0.61 -27.98
CA THR A 253 -5.45 0.46 -27.01
C THR A 253 -4.90 0.10 -25.63
N LEU A 254 -5.46 0.63 -24.55
CA LEU A 254 -5.20 0.14 -23.20
C LEU A 254 -5.89 -1.22 -23.05
N ARG A 255 -5.16 -2.25 -22.66
CA ARG A 255 -5.68 -3.56 -22.32
C ARG A 255 -5.61 -3.72 -20.81
N HIS A 256 -6.70 -4.16 -20.22
CA HIS A 256 -6.83 -4.36 -18.78
C HIS A 256 -7.19 -5.81 -18.51
N TRP A 257 -6.28 -6.51 -17.85
CA TRP A 257 -6.51 -7.85 -17.33
C TRP A 257 -6.88 -7.76 -15.86
N TYR A 258 -7.90 -8.51 -15.46
CA TYR A 258 -8.30 -8.59 -14.05
C TYR A 258 -8.53 -10.03 -13.62
N GLN A 259 -8.05 -10.38 -12.43
CA GLN A 259 -8.10 -11.75 -11.92
C GLN A 259 -8.44 -11.76 -10.43
N SER A 260 -9.30 -12.70 -10.03
CA SER A 260 -9.53 -13.04 -8.62
C SER A 260 -9.12 -14.48 -8.37
N GLY A 261 -8.29 -14.72 -7.36
CA GLY A 261 -7.71 -16.02 -7.04
C GLY A 261 -7.05 -16.65 -8.27
N ASP A 262 -7.30 -17.94 -8.48
CA ASP A 262 -6.74 -18.74 -9.58
C ASP A 262 -7.66 -18.82 -10.81
N ASN A 263 -8.72 -18.00 -10.87
CA ASN A 263 -9.62 -17.99 -12.03
C ASN A 263 -8.87 -17.47 -13.29
N PRO A 264 -9.28 -17.87 -14.51
CA PRO A 264 -8.75 -17.24 -15.72
C PRO A 264 -8.93 -15.71 -15.69
N PRO A 265 -7.93 -14.92 -16.11
CA PRO A 265 -8.06 -13.47 -16.13
C PRO A 265 -9.14 -13.04 -17.13
N GLY A 266 -9.97 -12.07 -16.72
CA GLY A 266 -10.78 -11.29 -17.65
C GLY A 266 -9.93 -10.30 -18.43
N LEU A 267 -10.46 -9.79 -19.55
CA LEU A 267 -9.79 -8.83 -20.41
C LEU A 267 -10.80 -7.82 -20.98
N ASP A 268 -10.53 -6.53 -20.80
CA ASP A 268 -11.27 -5.41 -21.40
C ASP A 268 -10.31 -4.27 -21.82
N ASP A 269 -10.83 -3.12 -22.28
CA ASP A 269 -10.03 -2.07 -22.92
C ASP A 269 -10.29 -0.59 -22.53
N TRP A 270 -11.17 -0.37 -21.57
CA TRP A 270 -11.44 0.95 -20.97
C TRP A 270 -11.70 2.09 -21.98
N ASP A 271 -12.37 1.79 -23.11
CA ASP A 271 -12.77 2.78 -24.11
C ASP A 271 -11.59 3.67 -24.60
N THR A 272 -10.44 3.04 -24.82
CA THR A 272 -9.19 3.72 -25.20
C THR A 272 -8.66 3.35 -26.59
N ALA A 273 -9.51 2.76 -27.44
CA ALA A 273 -9.09 2.25 -28.74
C ALA A 273 -8.32 3.30 -29.56
N GLY A 274 -7.05 3.00 -29.89
CA GLY A 274 -6.17 3.87 -30.68
C GLY A 274 -5.63 5.12 -29.96
N ARG A 275 -5.82 5.27 -28.65
CA ARG A 275 -5.53 6.52 -27.93
C ARG A 275 -4.21 6.51 -27.16
N VAL A 276 -3.69 5.36 -26.78
CA VAL A 276 -2.57 5.21 -25.83
C VAL A 276 -1.22 5.29 -26.55
N ALA A 277 -0.32 6.19 -26.12
CA ALA A 277 0.97 6.47 -26.77
C ALA A 277 2.18 6.42 -25.82
N SER A 278 2.03 5.80 -24.65
CA SER A 278 3.11 5.53 -23.68
C SER A 278 2.86 4.21 -22.94
N ASN A 279 3.81 3.79 -22.12
CA ASN A 279 3.54 2.87 -21.02
C ASN A 279 2.50 3.52 -20.09
N PRO A 280 1.51 2.77 -19.60
CA PRO A 280 0.58 3.26 -18.58
C PRO A 280 1.22 3.27 -17.19
N THR A 281 0.72 4.15 -16.32
CA THR A 281 0.92 4.12 -14.87
C THR A 281 -0.44 4.18 -14.20
N GLY A 282 -0.58 3.74 -12.96
CA GLY A 282 -1.88 3.73 -12.31
C GLY A 282 -1.81 3.38 -10.84
N PHE A 283 -2.94 3.39 -10.16
CA PHE A 283 -3.07 2.96 -8.77
C PHE A 283 -4.55 2.77 -8.43
N ALA A 284 -4.83 2.04 -7.34
CA ALA A 284 -6.13 2.12 -6.69
C ALA A 284 -6.18 3.34 -5.76
N TYR A 285 -7.30 4.06 -5.74
CA TYR A 285 -7.55 5.16 -4.82
C TYR A 285 -9.00 5.10 -4.33
N GLY A 286 -9.20 4.87 -3.03
CA GLY A 286 -10.53 4.58 -2.50
C GLY A 286 -11.18 3.37 -3.19
N ASN A 287 -12.41 3.55 -3.69
CA ASN A 287 -13.13 2.54 -4.46
C ASN A 287 -12.90 2.66 -5.98
N GLN A 288 -11.89 3.42 -6.42
CA GLN A 288 -11.62 3.68 -7.83
C GLN A 288 -10.29 3.08 -8.27
N GLN A 289 -10.24 2.66 -9.52
CA GLN A 289 -9.05 2.14 -10.20
C GLN A 289 -8.62 3.18 -11.22
N HIS A 290 -7.41 3.72 -11.11
CA HIS A 290 -6.94 4.83 -11.96
C HIS A 290 -5.80 4.38 -12.86
N VAL A 291 -5.86 4.79 -14.13
CA VAL A 291 -4.78 4.61 -15.10
C VAL A 291 -4.55 5.89 -15.87
N PHE A 292 -3.28 6.27 -16.00
CA PHE A 292 -2.80 7.45 -16.69
C PHE A 292 -1.84 7.05 -17.79
N PHE A 293 -1.91 7.73 -18.92
CA PHE A 293 -1.04 7.51 -20.05
C PHE A 293 -0.89 8.79 -20.85
N ARG A 294 0.17 8.85 -21.66
CA ARG A 294 0.27 9.86 -22.72
C ARG A 294 -0.65 9.45 -23.86
N ASN A 295 -1.52 10.34 -24.31
CA ASN A 295 -2.33 10.09 -25.50
C ASN A 295 -1.59 10.47 -26.79
N THR A 296 -2.22 10.23 -27.94
CA THR A 296 -1.65 10.51 -29.27
C THR A 296 -1.33 11.99 -29.52
N ASP A 297 -1.95 12.90 -28.76
CA ASP A 297 -1.69 14.34 -28.83
C ASP A 297 -0.55 14.77 -27.89
N GLY A 298 0.15 13.82 -27.25
CA GLY A 298 1.23 14.11 -26.31
C GLY A 298 0.75 14.58 -24.92
N ARG A 299 -0.55 14.44 -24.61
CA ARG A 299 -1.18 14.96 -23.40
C ARG A 299 -1.42 13.86 -22.36
N LEU A 300 -1.52 14.25 -21.09
CA LEU A 300 -1.87 13.31 -20.02
C LEU A 300 -3.36 12.98 -20.10
N GLU A 301 -3.67 11.74 -20.41
CA GLU A 301 -5.02 11.22 -20.41
C GLU A 301 -5.19 10.22 -19.26
N HIS A 302 -6.34 10.34 -18.60
CA HIS A 302 -6.72 9.59 -17.42
C HIS A 302 -7.98 8.78 -17.75
N ARG A 303 -8.00 7.54 -17.26
CA ARG A 303 -9.19 6.70 -17.17
C ARG A 303 -9.31 6.17 -15.76
N PHE A 304 -10.51 6.08 -15.24
CA PHE A 304 -10.76 5.40 -13.99
C PHE A 304 -12.08 4.65 -13.99
N TYR A 305 -12.07 3.50 -13.32
CA TYR A 305 -13.26 2.72 -13.04
C TYR A 305 -13.69 2.95 -11.60
N ASP A 306 -14.91 3.43 -11.39
CA ASP A 306 -15.51 3.56 -10.06
C ASP A 306 -16.28 2.29 -9.72
N VAL A 307 -15.78 1.53 -8.74
CA VAL A 307 -16.40 0.26 -8.34
C VAL A 307 -17.78 0.48 -7.72
N GLY A 308 -17.99 1.61 -7.02
CA GLY A 308 -19.26 1.90 -6.35
C GLY A 308 -20.35 2.29 -7.34
N ALA A 309 -20.01 3.09 -8.34
CA ALA A 309 -20.93 3.53 -9.39
C ALA A 309 -20.98 2.58 -10.60
N SER A 310 -20.07 1.60 -10.67
CA SER A 310 -19.96 0.63 -11.77
C SER A 310 -19.86 1.30 -13.14
N ASN A 311 -19.07 2.37 -13.22
CA ASN A 311 -18.86 3.12 -14.45
C ASN A 311 -17.38 3.37 -14.69
N LEU A 312 -17.06 3.44 -15.98
CA LEU A 312 -15.78 3.93 -16.46
C LEU A 312 -15.94 5.41 -16.83
N ASP A 313 -14.97 6.23 -16.42
CA ASP A 313 -14.92 7.66 -16.70
C ASP A 313 -13.47 8.09 -16.95
N GLY A 314 -13.26 9.34 -17.35
CA GLY A 314 -11.93 9.89 -17.57
C GLY A 314 -11.91 11.09 -18.49
N GLY A 315 -10.70 11.52 -18.84
CA GLY A 315 -10.49 12.67 -19.70
C GLY A 315 -9.03 13.08 -19.80
N VAL A 316 -8.79 14.12 -20.58
CA VAL A 316 -7.46 14.72 -20.72
C VAL A 316 -7.30 15.77 -19.63
N TRP A 317 -6.27 15.63 -18.81
CA TRP A 317 -5.97 16.60 -17.77
C TRP A 317 -5.35 17.87 -18.40
N PRO A 318 -5.65 19.06 -17.86
CA PRO A 318 -5.03 20.31 -18.31
C PRO A 318 -3.52 20.26 -18.05
N GLY A 319 -2.73 21.05 -18.78
CA GLY A 319 -1.27 21.00 -18.74
C GLY A 319 -0.61 21.23 -20.09
N GLY A 320 0.61 20.75 -20.25
CA GLY A 320 1.39 20.79 -21.51
C GLY A 320 1.56 19.40 -22.13
N GLU A 321 2.24 19.36 -23.27
CA GLU A 321 2.70 18.10 -23.88
C GLU A 321 3.91 17.55 -23.13
N PHE A 322 4.07 16.23 -23.15
CA PHE A 322 5.21 15.55 -22.55
C PHE A 322 5.70 14.37 -23.41
N VAL A 323 6.90 13.89 -23.11
CA VAL A 323 7.57 12.77 -23.77
C VAL A 323 7.87 11.66 -22.77
N GLY A 324 8.09 10.45 -23.28
CA GLY A 324 8.31 9.28 -22.44
C GLY A 324 7.03 8.82 -21.74
N ASN A 325 7.18 8.28 -20.54
CA ASN A 325 6.12 7.65 -19.78
C ASN A 325 5.76 8.48 -18.52
N PRO A 326 4.46 8.62 -18.18
CA PRO A 326 4.07 9.22 -16.92
C PRO A 326 4.35 8.28 -15.74
N HIS A 327 4.62 8.85 -14.56
CA HIS A 327 4.68 8.11 -13.30
C HIS A 327 3.67 8.70 -12.33
N ALA A 328 2.86 7.85 -11.70
CA ALA A 328 1.74 8.27 -10.86
C ALA A 328 1.79 7.58 -9.50
N PHE A 329 1.52 8.32 -8.43
CA PHE A 329 1.37 7.77 -7.09
C PHE A 329 0.39 8.60 -6.25
N VAL A 330 -0.08 7.99 -5.16
CA VAL A 330 -0.94 8.66 -4.17
C VAL A 330 -0.09 9.16 -3.01
N HIS A 331 -0.33 10.39 -2.59
CA HIS A 331 0.21 10.96 -1.36
C HIS A 331 -0.96 11.50 -0.52
N ARG A 332 -1.23 10.85 0.61
CA ARG A 332 -2.42 11.12 1.44
C ARG A 332 -3.71 10.97 0.61
N ASP A 333 -4.52 12.01 0.56
CA ASP A 333 -5.74 12.12 -0.22
C ASP A 333 -5.53 12.78 -1.60
N GLN A 334 -4.27 12.82 -2.06
CA GLN A 334 -3.88 13.49 -3.29
C GLN A 334 -3.30 12.50 -4.30
N GLN A 335 -3.63 12.72 -5.55
CA GLN A 335 -3.08 12.04 -6.71
C GLN A 335 -2.00 12.91 -7.32
N HIS A 336 -0.82 12.34 -7.55
CA HIS A 336 0.32 13.04 -8.16
C HIS A 336 0.79 12.28 -9.38
N ILE A 337 0.98 13.00 -10.48
CA ILE A 337 1.46 12.45 -11.75
C ILE A 337 2.58 13.32 -12.27
N PHE A 338 3.66 12.70 -12.73
CA PHE A 338 4.83 13.37 -13.24
C PHE A 338 5.13 12.90 -14.66
N GLY A 339 5.62 13.81 -15.50
CA GLY A 339 6.09 13.52 -16.84
C GLY A 339 7.28 14.40 -17.21
N ARG A 340 7.98 14.02 -18.26
CA ARG A 340 9.14 14.76 -18.77
C ARG A 340 8.78 15.54 -20.02
N THR A 341 9.16 16.80 -20.13
CA THR A 341 8.97 17.58 -21.37
C THR A 341 10.07 17.27 -22.40
N GLU A 342 9.86 17.62 -23.67
CA GLU A 342 10.89 17.46 -24.71
C GLU A 342 12.20 18.19 -24.38
N SER A 343 12.13 19.33 -23.67
CA SER A 343 13.30 20.08 -23.19
C SER A 343 14.00 19.46 -21.96
N GLY A 344 13.54 18.28 -21.51
CA GLY A 344 14.03 17.63 -20.29
C GLY A 344 13.58 18.32 -19.01
N GLY A 345 12.48 19.09 -19.04
CA GLY A 345 11.84 19.65 -17.84
C GLY A 345 10.89 18.64 -17.19
N LEU A 346 10.44 18.96 -15.98
CA LEU A 346 9.44 18.20 -15.23
C LEU A 346 8.10 18.90 -15.33
N ILE A 347 7.06 18.16 -15.72
CA ILE A 347 5.68 18.57 -15.57
C ILE A 347 5.05 17.73 -14.47
N HIS A 348 4.34 18.39 -13.55
CA HIS A 348 3.61 17.75 -12.47
C HIS A 348 2.14 18.12 -12.57
N TRP A 349 1.31 17.08 -12.46
CA TRP A 349 -0.13 17.19 -12.32
C TRP A 349 -0.54 16.68 -10.95
N TYR A 350 -1.55 17.32 -10.37
CA TYR A 350 -2.12 16.90 -9.10
C TYR A 350 -3.64 17.01 -9.08
N TRP A 351 -4.25 16.23 -8.21
CA TRP A 351 -5.66 16.28 -7.91
C TRP A 351 -5.94 15.81 -6.48
N TRP A 352 -6.97 16.35 -5.83
CA TRP A 352 -7.54 15.82 -4.60
C TRP A 352 -9.04 16.12 -4.55
N PRO A 353 -9.81 15.49 -3.64
CA PRO A 353 -11.24 15.70 -3.57
C PRO A 353 -11.63 17.18 -3.44
N GLY A 354 -12.48 17.64 -4.37
CA GLY A 354 -13.02 19.00 -4.36
C GLY A 354 -12.26 20.03 -5.21
N ILE A 355 -11.23 19.62 -5.96
CA ILE A 355 -10.60 20.47 -6.98
C ILE A 355 -10.68 19.85 -8.38
N GLU A 356 -10.46 20.69 -9.39
CA GLU A 356 -10.18 20.24 -10.74
C GLU A 356 -8.71 19.82 -10.87
N PRO A 357 -8.39 18.82 -11.70
CA PRO A 357 -7.01 18.45 -11.97
C PRO A 357 -6.20 19.66 -12.43
N SER A 358 -5.02 19.84 -11.86
CA SER A 358 -4.23 21.06 -11.98
C SER A 358 -2.74 20.75 -12.17
N VAL A 359 -1.96 21.78 -12.52
CA VAL A 359 -0.51 21.69 -12.71
C VAL A 359 0.21 22.74 -11.87
N ASP A 360 1.43 22.44 -11.47
CA ASP A 360 2.35 23.38 -10.84
C ASP A 360 3.80 23.17 -11.35
N ASP A 361 4.74 23.96 -10.83
CA ASP A 361 6.15 23.92 -11.20
C ASP A 361 6.99 23.37 -10.04
N TRP A 362 7.74 22.31 -10.33
CA TRP A 362 8.64 21.63 -9.40
C TRP A 362 10.10 22.11 -9.48
N GLY A 363 10.34 23.22 -10.20
CA GLY A 363 11.65 23.87 -10.30
C GLY A 363 12.67 23.06 -11.10
N VAL A 364 12.21 22.30 -12.09
CA VAL A 364 13.05 21.54 -13.03
C VAL A 364 12.62 21.88 -14.46
N THR A 365 13.32 22.81 -15.09
CA THR A 365 12.98 23.30 -16.43
C THR A 365 13.73 22.58 -17.56
N SER A 366 14.82 21.90 -17.23
CA SER A 366 15.64 21.10 -18.15
C SER A 366 16.52 20.11 -17.37
N GLY A 367 17.17 19.20 -18.09
CA GLY A 367 18.21 18.31 -17.54
C GLY A 367 17.77 16.89 -17.19
N ILE A 368 16.50 16.53 -17.36
CA ILE A 368 16.02 15.15 -17.21
C ILE A 368 16.27 14.36 -18.51
N ASP A 369 16.86 13.16 -18.38
CA ASP A 369 17.20 12.25 -19.49
C ASP A 369 16.65 10.81 -19.31
N SER A 370 15.71 10.60 -18.39
CA SER A 370 14.95 9.34 -18.25
C SER A 370 13.47 9.61 -18.03
N ASP A 371 12.66 8.55 -18.07
CA ASP A 371 11.38 8.60 -17.36
C ASP A 371 11.61 8.78 -15.87
N VAL A 372 10.62 9.32 -15.18
CA VAL A 372 10.69 9.64 -13.75
C VAL A 372 10.08 8.51 -12.93
N THR A 373 10.46 8.42 -11.67
CA THR A 373 9.89 7.50 -10.69
C THR A 373 9.76 8.22 -9.35
N GLY A 374 8.89 7.78 -8.46
CA GLY A 374 8.61 8.53 -7.24
C GLY A 374 7.65 7.83 -6.29
N PHE A 375 7.55 8.37 -5.08
CA PHE A 375 6.75 7.82 -4.00
C PHE A 375 6.33 8.88 -2.98
N SER A 376 5.29 8.56 -2.23
CA SER A 376 4.99 9.21 -0.95
C SER A 376 5.89 8.64 0.16
N TYR A 377 6.46 9.51 0.99
CA TYR A 377 7.34 9.14 2.10
C TYR A 377 6.79 9.65 3.42
N ALA A 378 6.65 8.73 4.39
CA ALA A 378 6.17 9.00 5.75
C ALA A 378 4.86 9.82 5.86
N GLY A 379 4.08 9.88 4.77
CA GLY A 379 2.87 10.70 4.68
C GLY A 379 3.11 12.20 4.90
N ASN A 380 4.34 12.70 4.75
CA ASN A 380 4.69 14.12 4.93
C ASN A 380 5.67 14.68 3.90
N GLN A 381 6.14 13.83 3.00
CA GLN A 381 6.95 14.22 1.85
C GLN A 381 6.51 13.39 0.66
N HIS A 382 6.75 13.90 -0.53
CA HIS A 382 6.66 13.12 -1.75
C HIS A 382 7.82 13.47 -2.68
N HIS A 383 8.42 12.42 -3.23
CA HIS A 383 9.71 12.47 -3.92
C HIS A 383 9.55 12.02 -5.37
N VAL A 384 10.31 12.63 -6.27
CA VAL A 384 10.48 12.22 -7.67
C VAL A 384 11.98 12.15 -8.00
N PHE A 385 12.38 11.04 -8.61
CA PHE A 385 13.74 10.68 -8.98
C PHE A 385 13.84 10.48 -10.49
N PHE A 386 15.01 10.81 -11.03
CA PHE A 386 15.29 10.69 -12.45
C PHE A 386 16.78 10.66 -12.74
N ARG A 387 17.15 10.17 -13.92
CA ARG A 387 18.48 10.33 -14.48
C ARG A 387 18.61 11.72 -15.08
N ASN A 388 19.66 12.45 -14.72
CA ASN A 388 19.97 13.72 -15.37
C ASN A 388 20.80 13.51 -16.65
N THR A 389 21.01 14.58 -17.43
CA THR A 389 21.81 14.54 -18.68
C THR A 389 23.29 14.21 -18.49
N SER A 390 23.79 14.23 -17.26
CA SER A 390 25.13 13.73 -16.90
C SER A 390 25.11 12.26 -16.45
N GLY A 391 23.98 11.55 -16.61
CA GLY A 391 23.84 10.15 -16.23
C GLY A 391 23.66 9.89 -14.73
N GLN A 392 23.55 10.94 -13.90
CA GLN A 392 23.51 10.81 -12.43
C GLN A 392 22.06 10.74 -11.91
N LEU A 393 21.88 10.12 -10.74
CA LEU A 393 20.59 10.10 -10.06
C LEU A 393 20.34 11.46 -9.42
N GLN A 394 19.29 12.14 -9.85
CA GLN A 394 18.84 13.41 -9.29
C GLN A 394 17.41 13.27 -8.79
N HIS A 395 17.08 14.02 -7.75
CA HIS A 395 15.72 14.02 -7.20
C HIS A 395 15.21 15.43 -6.88
N ARG A 396 13.89 15.51 -6.77
CA ARG A 396 13.14 16.62 -6.19
C ARG A 396 12.14 16.06 -5.19
N PHE A 397 11.87 16.79 -4.12
CA PHE A 397 10.82 16.43 -3.19
C PHE A 397 10.16 17.64 -2.59
N TYR A 398 8.87 17.51 -2.33
CA TYR A 398 8.10 18.49 -1.59
C TYR A 398 8.01 18.04 -0.13
N ASP A 399 8.32 18.96 0.79
CA ASP A 399 8.18 18.76 2.23
C ASP A 399 6.94 19.49 2.72
N ASP A 400 5.92 18.74 3.12
CA ASP A 400 4.60 19.32 3.45
C ASP A 400 4.65 20.22 4.67
N ARG A 401 5.55 19.91 5.61
CA ARG A 401 5.64 20.63 6.88
C ARG A 401 6.19 22.03 6.68
N SER A 402 7.21 22.15 5.84
CA SER A 402 7.85 23.43 5.52
C SER A 402 7.20 24.13 4.33
N GLY A 403 6.48 23.40 3.47
CA GLY A 403 5.95 23.90 2.21
C GLY A 403 7.03 24.22 1.19
N THR A 404 8.16 23.49 1.23
CA THR A 404 9.33 23.78 0.38
C THR A 404 9.63 22.64 -0.59
N LEU A 405 10.04 23.03 -1.80
CA LEU A 405 10.64 22.12 -2.79
C LEU A 405 12.14 22.05 -2.55
N ASN A 406 12.63 20.83 -2.42
CA ASN A 406 14.02 20.50 -2.13
C ASN A 406 14.53 19.49 -3.16
N GLY A 407 15.84 19.24 -3.16
CA GLY A 407 16.42 18.18 -3.97
C GLY A 407 17.91 18.38 -4.23
N GLY A 408 18.47 17.51 -5.07
CA GLY A 408 19.90 17.41 -5.31
C GLY A 408 20.25 16.16 -6.10
N VAL A 409 21.55 16.00 -6.36
CA VAL A 409 22.12 14.83 -7.03
C VAL A 409 22.62 13.87 -5.96
N TRP A 410 22.22 12.61 -6.06
CA TRP A 410 22.70 11.54 -5.21
C TRP A 410 24.03 10.99 -5.76
N ARG A 411 25.02 10.86 -4.89
CA ARG A 411 26.31 10.24 -5.25
C ARG A 411 26.11 8.77 -5.60
N GLY A 412 26.94 8.20 -6.48
CA GLY A 412 26.84 6.78 -6.87
C GLY A 412 27.19 6.46 -8.32
N GLY A 413 27.64 7.45 -9.08
CA GLY A 413 28.09 7.29 -10.45
C GLY A 413 26.97 7.32 -11.48
N GLU A 414 27.35 7.12 -12.74
CA GLU A 414 26.44 7.16 -13.88
C GLU A 414 25.66 5.85 -14.04
N PHE A 415 24.46 5.95 -14.60
CA PHE A 415 23.61 4.83 -14.98
C PHE A 415 22.91 5.13 -16.31
N VAL A 416 22.21 4.14 -16.87
CA VAL A 416 21.47 4.20 -18.13
C VAL A 416 20.04 3.70 -17.93
N GLY A 417 19.16 4.04 -18.87
CA GLY A 417 17.74 3.67 -18.79
C GLY A 417 17.00 4.42 -17.68
N ASN A 418 15.91 3.82 -17.20
CA ASN A 418 15.02 4.42 -16.21
C ASN A 418 15.31 3.87 -14.80
N PRO A 419 15.37 4.75 -13.78
CA PRO A 419 15.45 4.31 -12.39
C PRO A 419 14.08 3.83 -11.88
N HIS A 420 14.08 3.02 -10.82
CA HIS A 420 12.87 2.70 -10.08
C HIS A 420 13.06 2.95 -8.59
N ALA A 421 12.17 3.76 -8.00
CA ALA A 421 12.25 4.19 -6.62
C ALA A 421 11.05 3.69 -5.80
N PHE A 422 11.30 3.22 -4.58
CA PHE A 422 10.25 2.79 -3.67
C PHE A 422 10.67 2.94 -2.21
N VAL A 423 9.69 2.83 -1.31
CA VAL A 423 9.90 2.90 0.14
C VAL A 423 9.81 1.49 0.74
N HIS A 424 10.78 1.17 1.60
CA HIS A 424 10.73 -0.01 2.45
C HIS A 424 10.88 0.42 3.91
N ARG A 425 9.82 0.22 4.71
CA ARG A 425 9.75 0.73 6.09
C ARG A 425 9.95 2.25 6.11
N ASP A 426 10.99 2.73 6.77
CA ASP A 426 11.42 4.13 6.84
C ASP A 426 12.55 4.47 5.86
N GLN A 427 12.92 3.54 4.97
CA GLN A 427 14.03 3.67 4.03
C GLN A 427 13.53 3.98 2.62
N GLN A 428 14.32 4.76 1.89
CA GLN A 428 14.17 5.05 0.47
C GLN A 428 15.16 4.19 -0.30
N HIS A 429 14.70 3.54 -1.37
CA HIS A 429 15.51 2.69 -2.24
C HIS A 429 15.31 3.08 -3.69
N ILE A 430 16.41 3.18 -4.43
CA ILE A 430 16.41 3.46 -5.86
C ILE A 430 17.32 2.46 -6.55
N PHE A 431 16.81 1.80 -7.58
CA PHE A 431 17.59 0.91 -8.45
C PHE A 431 17.72 1.52 -9.84
N GLY A 432 18.87 1.28 -10.47
CA GLY A 432 19.14 1.64 -11.87
C GLY A 432 20.07 0.62 -12.52
N ARG A 433 20.21 0.69 -13.85
CA ARG A 433 21.11 -0.19 -14.60
C ARG A 433 22.32 0.60 -15.07
N ARG A 434 23.53 0.07 -14.92
CA ARG A 434 24.74 0.65 -15.50
C ARG A 434 24.95 0.19 -16.93
N ASP A 435 25.71 0.97 -17.72
CA ASP A 435 25.98 0.66 -19.14
C ASP A 435 26.69 -0.70 -19.32
N ASN A 436 27.51 -1.10 -18.36
CA ASN A 436 28.18 -2.40 -18.34
C ASN A 436 27.27 -3.57 -17.91
N GLY A 437 25.98 -3.32 -17.65
CA GLY A 437 25.02 -4.33 -17.20
C GLY A 437 25.02 -4.60 -15.70
N ASP A 438 25.70 -3.78 -14.89
CA ASP A 438 25.64 -3.89 -13.43
C ASP A 438 24.35 -3.28 -12.87
N LEU A 439 23.84 -3.86 -11.78
CA LEU A 439 22.80 -3.22 -10.98
C LEU A 439 23.41 -2.10 -10.13
N ALA A 440 22.84 -0.90 -10.22
CA ALA A 440 23.13 0.20 -9.30
C ALA A 440 22.02 0.30 -8.24
N HIS A 441 22.40 0.53 -6.99
CA HIS A 441 21.46 0.78 -5.90
C HIS A 441 21.90 2.00 -5.09
N TRP A 442 20.91 2.82 -4.76
CA TRP A 442 21.04 3.93 -3.83
C TRP A 442 20.01 3.79 -2.73
N PHE A 443 20.39 4.19 -1.52
CA PHE A 443 19.49 4.16 -0.37
C PHE A 443 19.64 5.38 0.54
N TRP A 444 18.61 5.61 1.33
CA TRP A 444 18.60 6.60 2.40
C TRP A 444 17.63 6.21 3.51
N TRP A 445 17.91 6.60 4.75
CA TRP A 445 16.97 6.54 5.87
C TRP A 445 17.25 7.66 6.89
N PRO A 446 16.34 7.92 7.85
CA PRO A 446 16.54 8.96 8.85
C PRO A 446 17.84 8.77 9.64
N GLY A 447 18.71 9.79 9.60
CA GLY A 447 19.97 9.79 10.35
C GLY A 447 21.22 9.43 9.56
N ILE A 448 21.10 9.17 8.25
CA ILE A 448 22.25 9.05 7.34
C ILE A 448 22.16 10.05 6.18
N ASP A 449 23.30 10.29 5.52
CA ASP A 449 23.30 10.80 4.15
C ASP A 449 22.96 9.67 3.19
N HIS A 450 22.49 10.00 1.98
CA HIS A 450 22.27 8.96 0.96
C HIS A 450 23.57 8.19 0.70
N ASP A 451 23.46 6.92 0.34
CA ASP A 451 24.63 6.14 -0.03
C ASP A 451 24.33 5.07 -1.08
N THR A 452 25.37 4.36 -1.48
CA THR A 452 25.30 3.23 -2.42
C THR A 452 25.91 1.98 -1.81
N ASP A 453 25.39 0.83 -2.19
CA ASP A 453 25.95 -0.48 -1.90
C ASP A 453 25.88 -1.38 -3.15
N ASP A 454 26.41 -2.59 -3.01
CA ASP A 454 26.41 -3.60 -4.07
C ASP A 454 25.43 -4.71 -3.73
N TRP A 455 24.38 -4.82 -4.54
CA TRP A 455 23.37 -5.88 -4.46
C TRP A 455 23.79 -7.13 -5.24
N GLY A 456 24.96 -7.10 -5.85
CA GLY A 456 25.39 -7.98 -6.94
C GLY A 456 24.48 -7.83 -8.17
N ALA A 457 24.68 -8.73 -9.15
CA ALA A 457 24.18 -8.66 -10.53
C ALA A 457 25.14 -7.85 -11.43
N LEU A 458 26.38 -8.32 -11.49
CA LEU A 458 27.42 -7.71 -12.32
C LEU A 458 27.31 -8.21 -13.76
N GLY A 459 27.15 -7.30 -14.71
CA GLY A 459 27.09 -7.59 -16.15
C GLY A 459 25.88 -8.41 -16.63
N VAL A 460 24.82 -8.55 -15.82
CA VAL A 460 23.66 -9.41 -16.13
C VAL A 460 22.34 -8.65 -16.26
N VAL A 461 22.30 -7.37 -15.91
CA VAL A 461 21.10 -6.54 -15.97
C VAL A 461 20.97 -5.98 -17.39
N ALA A 462 19.95 -6.43 -18.13
CA ALA A 462 19.69 -5.99 -19.51
C ALA A 462 18.49 -5.04 -19.64
N GLY A 463 17.51 -5.16 -18.73
CA GLY A 463 16.35 -4.26 -18.66
C GLY A 463 16.41 -3.29 -17.48
N ASP A 464 15.57 -2.25 -17.50
CA ASP A 464 15.41 -1.36 -16.36
C ASP A 464 14.87 -2.14 -15.13
N PRO A 465 15.51 -2.03 -13.95
CA PRO A 465 15.10 -2.76 -12.76
C PRO A 465 13.76 -2.25 -12.21
N VAL A 466 13.05 -3.12 -11.48
CA VAL A 466 11.83 -2.77 -10.76
C VAL A 466 11.93 -3.28 -9.32
N GLY A 467 11.56 -2.42 -8.37
CA GLY A 467 11.62 -2.71 -6.94
C GLY A 467 10.26 -3.11 -6.39
N LEU A 468 10.23 -3.91 -5.33
CA LEU A 468 9.01 -4.25 -4.61
C LEU A 468 9.28 -4.36 -3.11
N SER A 469 8.46 -3.72 -2.30
CA SER A 469 8.49 -3.82 -0.84
C SER A 469 7.49 -4.86 -0.35
N THR A 470 7.94 -5.77 0.51
CA THR A 470 7.09 -6.75 1.18
C THR A 470 7.34 -6.73 2.70
N PRO A 471 6.50 -7.36 3.53
CA PRO A 471 6.77 -7.46 4.96
C PRO A 471 8.06 -8.23 5.21
N GLY A 472 9.08 -7.56 5.74
CA GLY A 472 10.35 -8.17 6.13
C GLY A 472 11.36 -8.34 4.98
N GLN A 473 11.04 -7.91 3.76
CA GLN A 473 11.94 -7.98 2.62
C GLN A 473 11.73 -6.80 1.66
N HIS A 474 12.77 -6.47 0.91
CA HIS A 474 12.63 -5.65 -0.28
C HIS A 474 13.39 -6.26 -1.45
N HIS A 475 12.76 -6.19 -2.62
CA HIS A 475 13.09 -6.99 -3.79
C HIS A 475 13.46 -6.07 -4.95
N VAL A 476 14.28 -6.59 -5.86
CA VAL A 476 14.58 -6.02 -7.16
C VAL A 476 14.51 -7.10 -8.22
N PHE A 477 13.80 -6.81 -9.29
CA PHE A 477 13.67 -7.67 -10.47
C PHE A 477 14.25 -6.96 -11.68
N TYR A 478 14.83 -7.72 -12.59
CA TYR A 478 15.39 -7.20 -13.83
C TYR A 478 15.39 -8.26 -14.92
N ARG A 479 15.27 -7.82 -16.17
CA ARG A 479 15.45 -8.70 -17.32
C ARG A 479 16.95 -8.98 -17.51
N THR A 480 17.31 -10.24 -17.74
CA THR A 480 18.67 -10.65 -18.11
C THR A 480 18.91 -10.57 -19.62
N ALA A 481 20.17 -10.71 -20.06
CA ALA A 481 20.49 -10.75 -21.50
C ALA A 481 19.85 -11.99 -22.17
N GLU A 482 19.69 -13.08 -21.43
CA GLU A 482 19.04 -14.32 -21.85
C GLU A 482 17.51 -14.21 -21.93
N GLY A 483 16.94 -13.08 -21.51
CA GLY A 483 15.49 -12.87 -21.49
C GLY A 483 14.77 -13.55 -20.35
N THR A 484 15.46 -13.86 -19.24
CA THR A 484 14.85 -14.32 -17.99
C THR A 484 14.61 -13.16 -17.03
N LEU A 485 13.77 -13.38 -16.01
CA LEU A 485 13.57 -12.46 -14.91
C LEU A 485 14.55 -12.78 -13.78
N GLY A 486 15.67 -12.06 -13.71
CA GLY A 486 16.56 -12.11 -12.54
C GLY A 486 15.89 -11.46 -11.33
N HIS A 487 16.17 -11.99 -10.13
CA HIS A 487 15.59 -11.50 -8.89
C HIS A 487 16.59 -11.53 -7.74
N ARG A 488 16.59 -10.45 -6.97
CA ARG A 488 17.35 -10.34 -5.72
C ARG A 488 16.48 -9.69 -4.67
N PHE A 489 16.70 -10.05 -3.42
CA PHE A 489 15.99 -9.41 -2.32
C PHE A 489 16.86 -9.33 -1.08
N HIS A 490 16.68 -8.26 -0.32
CA HIS A 490 17.24 -8.16 1.02
C HIS A 490 16.26 -8.78 2.01
N ASP A 491 16.75 -9.71 2.82
CA ASP A 491 16.04 -10.29 3.95
C ASP A 491 16.40 -9.53 5.22
N ASP A 492 15.43 -8.81 5.76
CA ASP A 492 15.68 -7.91 6.88
C ASP A 492 16.04 -8.66 8.17
N ALA A 493 15.48 -9.86 8.37
CA ALA A 493 15.72 -10.64 9.57
C ALA A 493 17.17 -11.15 9.63
N ASN A 494 17.75 -11.44 8.47
CA ASN A 494 19.10 -11.97 8.33
C ASN A 494 20.11 -10.92 7.85
N SER A 495 19.67 -9.71 7.52
CA SER A 495 20.49 -8.60 7.00
C SER A 495 21.39 -9.04 5.85
N ARG A 496 20.80 -9.73 4.85
CA ARG A 496 21.54 -10.25 3.70
C ARG A 496 20.77 -10.12 2.41
N VAL A 497 21.49 -9.93 1.32
CA VAL A 497 20.95 -10.07 -0.03
C VAL A 497 20.92 -11.55 -0.42
N VAL A 498 19.76 -12.01 -0.86
CA VAL A 498 19.51 -13.33 -1.43
C VAL A 498 19.33 -13.17 -2.94
N THR A 499 19.83 -14.12 -3.69
CA THR A 499 19.74 -14.15 -5.15
C THR A 499 19.03 -15.41 -5.59
N ASP A 500 18.06 -15.26 -6.49
CA ASP A 500 17.47 -16.35 -7.25
C ASP A 500 17.16 -15.88 -8.68
N ASP A 501 16.57 -16.76 -9.49
CA ASP A 501 16.20 -16.44 -10.87
C ASP A 501 14.75 -16.88 -11.08
N TRP A 502 13.91 -15.90 -11.37
CA TRP A 502 12.52 -16.08 -11.71
C TRP A 502 12.33 -16.36 -13.18
N GLY A 503 13.31 -16.87 -13.93
CA GLY A 503 13.28 -17.48 -15.28
C GLY A 503 12.36 -16.84 -16.32
N GLY A 504 11.79 -17.67 -17.20
CA GLY A 504 10.77 -17.25 -18.17
C GLY A 504 11.37 -16.89 -19.53
N SER A 505 10.53 -16.36 -20.41
CA SER A 505 10.93 -15.92 -21.75
C SER A 505 10.34 -14.53 -22.00
N LEU A 506 11.09 -13.50 -21.64
CA LEU A 506 10.66 -12.10 -21.68
C LEU A 506 11.12 -11.39 -22.95
N ALA A 507 10.21 -10.61 -23.54
CA ALA A 507 10.54 -9.64 -24.58
C ALA A 507 11.46 -8.54 -24.03
N GLU A 508 12.11 -7.81 -24.94
CA GLU A 508 12.98 -6.67 -24.59
C GLU A 508 12.21 -5.45 -24.07
#